data_AF-E1YDU1-F1
#
_entry.id   AF-E1YDU1-F1
#
_cell.length_a   1.000
_cell.length_b   1.000
_cell.length_c   1.000
_cell.angle_alpha   90.00
_cell.angle_beta   90.00
_cell.angle_gamma   90.00
#
_symmetry.space_group_name_H-M   'P 1'
#
loop_
_entity.id
_entity.type
_entity.pdbx_description
1 polymer ?
#
loop_
_entity_poly.entity_id
_entity_poly.type
_entity_poly.pdbx_seq_one_letter_code
_entity_poly.pdbx_strand_id
1 'polypeptide(L)'
;MHHFGETLVIYKDAIIPQTSAALNSACASYLSGRADFSVVIEDYNLWLDARTQLARREADRYITWAGFDALTAPLPSNDKIGEKP
;
A
#
# COMPACT_ATOMS: atom_id res chain seq x y z
N MET A 1 -14.95 0.14 12.10
CA MET A 1 -13.52 0.02 11.71
C MET A 1 -13.35 -1.16 10.75
N HIS A 2 -13.98 -1.12 9.56
CA HIS A 2 -14.04 -2.27 8.62
C HIS A 2 -13.44 -1.99 7.21
N HIS A 3 -13.03 -0.76 6.90
CA HIS A 3 -12.69 -0.36 5.51
C HIS A 3 -11.21 -0.53 5.10
N PHE A 4 -10.29 -0.76 6.05
CA PHE A 4 -8.84 -0.85 5.75
C PHE A 4 -8.41 -2.17 5.10
N GLY A 5 -9.05 -3.29 5.46
CA GLY A 5 -8.73 -4.60 4.87
C GLY A 5 -9.28 -4.75 3.46
N GLU A 6 -10.51 -4.28 3.25
CA GLU A 6 -11.21 -4.36 1.96
C GLU A 6 -10.51 -3.55 0.86
N THR A 7 -9.97 -2.36 1.21
CA THR A 7 -9.21 -1.54 0.27
C THR A 7 -7.89 -2.20 -0.16
N LEU A 8 -7.17 -2.90 0.74
CA LEU A 8 -5.95 -3.63 0.35
C LEU A 8 -6.24 -4.74 -0.66
N VAL A 9 -7.34 -5.47 -0.47
CA VAL A 9 -7.78 -6.54 -1.38
C VAL A 9 -8.13 -5.96 -2.75
N ILE A 10 -8.93 -4.90 -2.80
CA ILE A 10 -9.31 -4.25 -4.07
C ILE A 10 -8.07 -3.77 -4.85
N TYR A 11 -7.08 -3.20 -4.17
CA TYR A 11 -5.85 -2.75 -4.84
C TYR A 11 -5.07 -3.92 -5.46
N LYS A 12 -4.95 -5.03 -4.72
CA LYS A 12 -4.20 -6.21 -5.18
C LYS A 12 -4.92 -6.97 -6.28
N ASP A 13 -6.23 -7.14 -6.14
CA ASP A 13 -6.99 -8.08 -6.97
C ASP A 13 -7.64 -7.40 -8.18
N ALA A 14 -7.81 -6.08 -8.14
CA ALA A 14 -8.47 -5.34 -9.22
C ALA A 14 -7.63 -4.18 -9.75
N ILE A 15 -7.28 -3.20 -8.92
CA ILE A 15 -6.71 -1.92 -9.43
C ILE A 15 -5.33 -2.13 -10.06
N ILE A 16 -4.43 -2.86 -9.41
CA ILE A 16 -3.09 -3.11 -9.96
C ILE A 16 -3.17 -3.94 -11.25
N PRO A 17 -3.92 -5.06 -11.32
CA PRO A 17 -4.12 -5.79 -12.57
C PRO A 17 -4.70 -4.93 -13.69
N GLN A 18 -5.72 -4.12 -13.40
CA GLN A 18 -6.38 -3.27 -14.40
C GLN A 18 -5.44 -2.20 -14.96
N THR A 19 -4.75 -1.46 -14.09
CA THR A 19 -3.79 -0.42 -14.51
C THR A 19 -2.58 -1.02 -15.24
N SER A 20 -2.13 -2.21 -14.84
CA SER A 20 -1.08 -2.94 -15.56
C SER A 20 -1.55 -3.38 -16.96
N ALA A 21 -2.79 -3.83 -17.10
CA ALA A 21 -3.35 -4.20 -18.39
C ALA A 21 -3.50 -2.99 -19.31
N ALA A 22 -3.92 -1.83 -18.78
CA ALA A 22 -3.98 -0.57 -19.50
C ALA A 22 -2.60 -0.17 -20.03
N LEU A 23 -1.58 -0.14 -19.17
CA LEU A 23 -0.19 0.13 -19.57
C LEU A 23 0.30 -0.82 -20.67
N ASN A 24 0.03 -2.13 -20.55
CA ASN A 24 0.42 -3.10 -21.57
C ASN A 24 -0.27 -2.80 -22.93
N SER A 25 -1.55 -2.40 -22.89
CA SER A 25 -2.30 -1.99 -24.07
C SER A 25 -1.75 -0.70 -24.69
N ALA A 26 -1.36 0.29 -23.87
CA ALA A 26 -0.72 1.52 -24.32
C ALA A 26 0.63 1.23 -25.00
N CYS A 27 1.46 0.37 -24.40
CA CYS A 27 2.71 -0.08 -25.00
C CYS A 27 2.49 -0.76 -26.36
N ALA A 28 1.53 -1.67 -26.47
CA ALA A 28 1.20 -2.34 -27.74
C ALA A 28 0.72 -1.34 -28.81
N SER A 29 -0.08 -0.35 -28.40
CA SER A 29 -0.60 0.70 -29.29
C SER A 29 0.51 1.62 -29.79
N TYR A 30 1.41 2.04 -28.92
CA TYR A 30 2.59 2.83 -29.28
C TYR A 30 3.52 2.07 -30.24
N LEU A 31 3.87 0.82 -29.93
CA LEU A 31 4.74 -0.01 -30.76
C LEU A 31 4.15 -0.32 -32.14
N SER A 32 2.82 -0.30 -32.26
CA SER A 32 2.12 -0.47 -33.54
C SER A 32 1.81 0.85 -34.26
N GLY A 33 2.28 2.00 -33.73
CA GLY A 33 2.05 3.33 -34.32
C GLY A 33 0.61 3.82 -34.22
N ARG A 34 -0.20 3.24 -33.32
CA ARG A 34 -1.62 3.56 -33.12
C ARG A 34 -1.88 4.55 -31.99
N ALA A 35 -0.86 4.89 -31.21
CA ALA A 35 -0.93 5.86 -30.13
C ALA A 35 0.41 6.58 -29.97
N ASP A 36 0.34 7.80 -29.42
CA ASP A 36 1.52 8.58 -29.04
C ASP A 36 2.18 8.03 -27.78
N PHE A 37 3.47 8.30 -27.62
CA PHE A 37 4.23 7.88 -26.43
C PHE A 37 3.68 8.50 -25.13
N SER A 38 2.99 9.66 -25.21
CA SER A 38 2.35 10.28 -24.04
C SER A 38 1.35 9.36 -23.35
N VAL A 39 0.61 8.55 -24.11
CA VAL A 39 -0.37 7.59 -23.58
C VAL A 39 0.31 6.51 -22.73
N VAL A 40 1.51 6.08 -23.13
CA VAL A 40 2.32 5.12 -22.35
C VAL A 40 2.72 5.72 -21.01
N ILE A 41 3.15 6.99 -21.01
CA ILE A 41 3.55 7.69 -19.78
C ILE A 41 2.37 7.92 -18.85
N GLU A 42 1.21 8.28 -19.39
CA GLU A 42 -0.02 8.46 -18.61
C GLU A 42 -0.43 7.15 -17.92
N ASP A 43 -0.52 6.03 -18.65
CA ASP A 43 -0.89 4.73 -18.07
C ASP A 43 0.19 4.19 -17.13
N TYR A 44 1.46 4.48 -17.41
CA TYR A 44 2.56 4.13 -16.51
C TYR A 44 2.44 4.87 -15.16
N ASN A 45 2.11 6.16 -15.20
CA ASN A 45 1.88 6.95 -14.00
C ASN A 45 0.68 6.44 -13.19
N LEU A 46 -0.41 6.03 -13.85
CA LEU A 46 -1.57 5.43 -13.18
C LEU A 46 -1.21 4.12 -12.48
N TRP A 47 -0.44 3.26 -13.14
CA TRP A 47 0.05 2.01 -12.55
C TRP A 47 1.00 2.25 -11.37
N LEU A 48 1.92 3.22 -11.49
CA LEU A 48 2.83 3.60 -10.40
C LEU A 48 2.09 4.20 -9.20
N ASP A 49 1.11 5.06 -9.45
CA ASP A 49 0.29 5.65 -8.39
C ASP A 49 -0.48 4.56 -7.65
N ALA A 50 -1.12 3.62 -8.36
CA ALA A 50 -1.80 2.49 -7.75
C ALA A 50 -0.88 1.66 -6.83
N ARG A 51 0.37 1.41 -7.24
CA ARG A 51 1.36 0.69 -6.43
C ARG A 51 1.82 1.49 -5.21
N THR A 52 2.03 2.79 -5.37
CA THR A 52 2.38 3.70 -4.28
C THR A 52 1.27 3.74 -3.23
N GLN A 53 0.03 3.81 -3.70
CA GLN A 53 -1.17 3.80 -2.89
C GLN A 53 -1.37 2.48 -2.12
N LEU A 54 -1.04 1.34 -2.72
CA LEU A 54 -1.03 0.06 -2.02
C LEU A 54 0.04 0.05 -0.91
N ALA A 55 1.29 0.42 -1.23
CA ALA A 55 2.39 0.43 -0.28
C ALA A 55 2.11 1.34 0.93
N ARG A 56 1.50 2.51 0.68
CA ARG A 56 1.09 3.42 1.76
C ARG A 56 0.08 2.79 2.71
N ARG A 57 -0.95 2.13 2.17
CA ARG A 57 -1.98 1.44 2.98
C ARG A 57 -1.39 0.27 3.77
N GLU A 58 -0.43 -0.46 3.20
CA GLU A 58 0.29 -1.51 3.93
C GLU A 58 1.11 -0.93 5.09
N ALA A 59 1.82 0.18 4.86
CA ALA A 59 2.55 0.89 5.91
C ALA A 59 1.61 1.41 7.02
N ASP A 60 0.50 2.05 6.66
CA ASP A 60 -0.49 2.57 7.61
C ASP A 60 -1.07 1.44 8.48
N ARG A 61 -1.30 0.26 7.88
CA ARG A 61 -1.71 -0.93 8.61
C ARG A 61 -0.67 -1.33 9.65
N TYR A 62 0.61 -1.43 9.27
CA TYR A 62 1.68 -1.80 10.20
C TYR A 62 1.86 -0.80 11.34
N ILE A 63 1.81 0.50 11.03
CA ILE A 63 1.88 1.58 12.04
C ILE A 63 0.71 1.45 13.03
N THR A 64 -0.50 1.21 12.53
CA THR A 64 -1.69 1.01 13.38
C THR A 64 -1.53 -0.19 14.31
N TRP A 65 -1.02 -1.32 13.80
CA TRP A 65 -0.75 -2.51 14.60
C TRP A 65 0.32 -2.27 15.68
N ALA A 66 1.42 -1.61 15.33
CA ALA A 66 2.46 -1.26 16.30
C ALA A 66 1.94 -0.31 17.39
N GLY A 67 1.09 0.65 17.03
CA GLY A 67 0.43 1.53 17.99
C GLY A 67 -0.51 0.79 18.93
N PHE A 68 -1.27 -0.19 18.42
CA PHE A 68 -2.12 -1.04 19.26
C PHE A 68 -1.28 -1.88 20.23
N ASP A 69 -0.23 -2.53 19.74
CA ASP A 69 0.67 -3.35 20.56
C ASP A 69 1.28 -2.54 21.72
N ALA A 70 1.75 -1.32 21.44
CA ALA A 70 2.28 -0.41 22.45
C ALA A 70 1.25 0.01 23.51
N LEU A 71 -0.04 0.14 23.15
CA LEU A 71 -1.12 0.46 24.09
C LEU A 71 -1.53 -0.74 24.94
N THR A 72 -1.37 -1.96 24.42
CA THR A 72 -1.71 -3.21 25.12
C THR A 72 -0.53 -3.84 25.86
N ALA A 73 0.68 -3.31 25.67
CA ALA A 73 1.88 -3.81 26.34
C ALA A 73 1.71 -3.69 27.86
N PRO A 74 2.08 -4.73 28.64
CA PRO A 74 2.06 -4.66 30.09
C PRO A 74 2.91 -3.48 30.58
N LEU A 75 2.39 -2.69 31.54
CA LEU A 75 3.20 -1.68 32.21
C LEU A 75 4.45 -2.36 32.79
N PRO A 76 5.65 -1.80 32.58
CA PRO A 76 6.85 -2.36 33.17
C PRO A 76 6.65 -2.44 34.69
N SER A 77 6.79 -3.65 35.25
CA SER A 77 6.60 -3.85 36.69
C SER A 77 7.66 -3.05 37.44
N ASN A 78 7.21 -2.15 38.30
CA ASN A 78 8.09 -1.32 39.12
C ASN A 78 8.64 -2.10 40.34
N ASP A 79 8.94 -3.39 40.17
CA ASP A 79 9.29 -4.33 41.24
C ASP A 79 10.77 -4.24 41.70
N LYS A 80 11.46 -3.15 41.36
CA LYS A 80 12.85 -2.92 41.77
C LYS A 80 13.05 -1.69 42.66
N ILE A 81 11.99 -0.96 43.04
CA ILE A 81 12.09 0.15 44.02
C ILE A 81 11.66 -0.36 45.40
N GLY A 82 12.37 -1.37 45.89
CA GLY A 82 12.07 -2.00 47.18
C GLY A 82 13.23 -2.76 47.79
N GLU A 83 14.46 -2.53 47.33
CA GLU A 83 15.64 -3.03 48.01
C GLU A 83 16.42 -1.82 48.55
N LYS A 84 16.19 -1.54 49.82
CA LYS A 84 17.09 -0.75 50.68
C LYS A 84 17.40 -1.62 51.91
N PRO A 85 18.60 -1.47 52.47
CA PRO A 85 19.49 -2.53 52.95
C PRO A 85 19.07 -3.16 54.28
#